data_AF-D9WCK8-F1
#
_entry.id   AF-D9WCK8-F1
#
_cell.length_a   1.000
_cell.length_b   1.000
_cell.length_c   1.000
_cell.angle_alpha   90.00
_cell.angle_beta   90.00
_cell.angle_gamma   90.00
#
_symmetry.space_group_name_H-M   'P 1'
#
loop_
_entity.id
_entity.type
_entity.pdbx_description
1 polymer ?
#
loop_
_entity_poly.entity_id
_entity_poly.type
_entity_poly.pdbx_seq_one_letter_code
_entity_poly.pdbx_strand_id
1 'polypeptide(L)'
;MAHHATRTAQHPPIASTRLSGAPEGMRQGDVSMRVKRAIGVVAPALLGMILAFPGSASAAESGVRANPFSGFVLQTGTALHETDNTFASLVADWDRDGRPDLIEVKKSNTGTNSTEVHILSGASNFQRFIVQTGTALHETDGSFDFAVTDWDRDGRPDLVAIKKSGTGTNSTEVHILSGASNFQRFIVQTGTALHETDGSFDFAVTDWDRDGRPDLAAIKKSATGTNSTEVHILSGASTFQRFVLQTGTALHETDATFDFGVADWDKDGRQDLVAIKKSNTGTNSTEIHVLSAASTFQRFVLQTGTALHETDATFDFGLADWNRDGTSDLVAVKKSNTGTNSTEVHVLGG
;
A
#
# COMPACT_ATOMS: atom_id res chain seq x y z
N MET A 1 35.95 -54.20 68.86
CA MET A 1 34.70 -53.77 69.52
C MET A 1 34.86 -52.32 69.94
N ALA A 2 34.12 -51.40 69.33
CA ALA A 2 33.67 -50.14 69.93
C ALA A 2 33.10 -49.22 68.84
N HIS A 3 31.94 -48.67 69.16
CA HIS A 3 31.01 -47.92 68.34
C HIS A 3 31.41 -46.46 68.07
N HIS A 4 30.92 -45.97 66.92
CA HIS A 4 30.34 -44.65 66.62
C HIS A 4 30.84 -43.38 67.33
N ALA A 5 31.20 -42.38 66.51
CA ALA A 5 30.63 -41.03 66.64
C ALA A 5 30.71 -40.29 65.29
N THR A 6 29.54 -39.91 64.77
CA THR A 6 29.34 -39.06 63.59
C THR A 6 29.42 -37.59 64.03
N ARG A 7 30.19 -36.75 63.34
CA ARG A 7 30.15 -35.28 63.53
C ARG A 7 30.23 -34.59 62.17
N THR A 8 29.11 -33.97 61.79
CA THR A 8 28.92 -33.10 60.63
C THR A 8 29.64 -31.76 60.84
N ALA A 9 30.30 -31.27 59.80
CA ALA A 9 30.84 -29.91 59.71
C ALA A 9 30.45 -29.34 58.34
N GLN A 10 30.02 -28.07 58.28
CA GLN A 10 30.58 -27.01 57.42
C GLN A 10 29.71 -25.73 57.41
N HIS A 11 30.35 -24.65 57.89
CA HIS A 11 30.39 -23.25 57.41
C HIS A 11 29.15 -22.32 57.30
N PRO A 12 29.38 -20.98 57.48
CA PRO A 12 28.38 -19.98 57.88
C PRO A 12 27.75 -19.21 56.69
N PRO A 13 26.70 -18.38 56.91
CA PRO A 13 26.00 -17.69 55.84
C PRO A 13 26.76 -16.44 55.34
N ILE A 14 26.83 -16.29 54.01
CA ILE A 14 27.36 -15.12 53.31
C ILE A 14 26.22 -14.13 53.05
N ALA A 15 26.44 -12.88 53.46
CA ALA A 15 25.59 -11.74 53.17
C ALA A 15 25.55 -11.43 51.67
N SER A 16 24.35 -11.31 51.09
CA SER A 16 24.18 -10.82 49.72
C SER A 16 23.95 -9.32 49.73
N THR A 17 24.97 -8.60 49.25
CA THR A 17 24.98 -7.16 49.03
C THR A 17 24.00 -6.80 47.91
N ARG A 18 23.04 -5.91 48.19
CA ARG A 18 22.26 -5.20 47.16
C ARG A 18 23.23 -4.40 46.29
N LEU A 19 23.33 -4.75 45.02
CA LEU A 19 23.83 -3.88 43.97
C LEU A 19 22.66 -3.56 43.04
N SER A 20 22.17 -2.34 43.19
CA SER A 20 21.33 -1.61 42.25
C SER A 20 22.10 -1.40 40.94
N GLY A 21 21.50 -1.82 39.83
CA GLY A 21 22.02 -1.59 38.49
C GLY A 21 21.01 -2.03 37.46
N ALA A 22 19.93 -1.25 37.32
CA ALA A 22 19.04 -1.36 36.18
C ALA A 22 19.75 -0.75 34.95
N PRO A 23 19.82 -1.42 33.80
CA PRO A 23 20.13 -0.73 32.56
C PRO A 23 18.86 -0.02 32.09
N GLU A 24 18.89 1.32 32.15
CA GLU A 24 18.11 2.19 31.28
C GLU A 24 18.37 1.80 29.83
N GLY A 25 17.33 1.51 29.06
CA GLY A 25 17.51 1.14 27.66
C GLY A 25 16.27 0.60 26.96
N MET A 26 15.17 1.34 26.96
CA MET A 26 14.19 1.27 25.86
C MET A 26 13.71 2.68 25.57
N ARG A 27 14.43 3.36 24.67
CA ARG A 27 13.85 4.49 23.94
C ARG A 27 12.63 3.96 23.20
N GLN A 28 11.50 4.63 23.37
CA GLN A 28 10.36 4.55 22.45
C GLN A 28 10.86 4.92 21.05
N GLY A 29 11.26 3.90 20.30
CA GLY A 29 11.57 4.00 18.88
C GLY A 29 10.34 3.57 18.12
N ASP A 30 9.64 4.56 17.58
CA ASP A 30 9.01 4.55 16.25
C ASP A 30 8.39 3.20 15.81
N VAL A 31 7.16 2.95 16.22
CA VAL A 31 6.30 1.91 15.63
C VAL A 31 5.37 2.60 14.63
N SER A 32 5.92 2.97 13.48
CA SER A 32 5.15 3.46 12.34
C SER A 32 5.22 2.42 11.22
N MET A 33 4.16 1.61 11.09
CA MET A 33 4.03 0.56 10.07
C MET A 33 2.76 0.81 9.25
N ARG A 34 2.88 1.01 7.93
CA ARG A 34 1.76 1.33 7.00
C ARG A 34 1.97 0.74 5.60
N VAL A 35 0.90 0.81 4.79
CA VAL A 35 0.39 -0.21 3.85
C VAL A 35 -0.27 0.42 2.61
N LYS A 36 0.16 0.16 1.35
CA LYS A 36 -0.43 0.61 0.04
C LYS A 36 0.26 -0.04 -1.17
N ARG A 37 -0.25 -0.15 -2.41
CA ARG A 37 -1.56 -0.14 -3.15
C ARG A 37 -1.24 -0.40 -4.64
N ALA A 38 -2.16 -0.98 -5.42
CA ALA A 38 -2.10 -0.99 -6.88
C ALA A 38 -3.47 -1.02 -7.56
N ILE A 39 -3.52 -0.58 -8.81
CA ILE A 39 -4.72 -0.50 -9.65
C ILE A 39 -4.68 -1.62 -10.70
N GLY A 40 -5.73 -2.45 -10.78
CA GLY A 40 -6.00 -3.27 -11.95
C GLY A 40 -6.81 -2.48 -12.97
N VAL A 41 -6.23 -2.13 -14.12
CA VAL A 41 -6.98 -1.53 -15.24
C VAL A 41 -7.60 -2.66 -16.07
N VAL A 42 -8.94 -2.71 -16.13
CA VAL A 42 -9.67 -3.58 -17.06
C VAL A 42 -10.02 -2.78 -18.32
N ALA A 43 -9.37 -3.09 -19.43
CA ALA A 43 -9.69 -2.50 -20.73
C ALA A 43 -10.78 -3.33 -21.46
N PRO A 44 -11.88 -2.73 -21.97
CA PRO A 44 -12.78 -3.43 -22.89
C PRO A 44 -12.23 -3.36 -24.32
N ALA A 45 -12.17 -4.50 -25.00
CA ALA A 45 -11.89 -4.58 -26.43
C ALA A 45 -13.16 -4.24 -27.24
N LEU A 46 -13.14 -3.16 -28.03
CA LEU A 46 -14.20 -2.86 -29.00
C LEU A 46 -13.63 -2.75 -30.43
N LEU A 47 -14.11 -3.63 -31.31
CA LEU A 47 -13.69 -3.74 -32.71
C LEU A 47 -14.60 -2.90 -33.62
N GLY A 48 -14.03 -1.80 -34.15
CA GLY A 48 -14.27 -1.08 -35.40
C GLY A 48 -15.66 -0.94 -36.04
N MET A 49 -16.06 0.31 -36.32
CA MET A 49 -16.38 0.78 -37.68
C MET A 49 -16.36 2.32 -37.73
N ILE A 50 -15.41 2.92 -38.46
CA ILE A 50 -15.35 4.37 -38.71
C ILE A 50 -16.15 4.67 -39.98
N LEU A 51 -17.25 5.43 -39.83
CA LEU A 51 -17.93 6.13 -40.92
C LEU A 51 -17.70 7.64 -40.71
N ALA A 52 -16.90 8.25 -41.59
CA ALA A 52 -16.58 9.67 -41.55
C ALA A 52 -17.69 10.50 -42.21
N PHE A 53 -18.15 11.54 -41.51
CA PHE A 53 -18.89 12.67 -42.09
C PHE A 53 -18.08 13.96 -41.84
N PRO A 54 -18.03 14.91 -42.80
CA PRO A 54 -17.24 16.14 -42.64
C PRO A 54 -18.06 17.28 -42.02
N GLY A 55 -17.38 18.11 -41.21
CA GLY A 55 -17.88 19.37 -40.64
C GLY A 55 -18.08 19.25 -39.13
N SER A 56 -17.23 19.81 -38.26
CA SER A 56 -16.75 21.18 -38.23
C SER A 56 -15.44 21.19 -37.43
N ALA A 57 -14.41 21.86 -37.94
CA ALA A 57 -13.19 22.08 -37.18
C ALA A 57 -13.49 23.02 -36.00
N SER A 58 -13.55 22.49 -34.78
CA SER A 58 -13.35 23.32 -33.59
C SER A 58 -11.85 23.43 -33.38
N ALA A 59 -11.38 24.66 -33.20
CA ALA A 59 -9.99 24.97 -32.96
C ALA A 59 -9.45 24.13 -31.78
N ALA A 60 -8.34 23.43 -32.03
CA ALA A 60 -7.52 22.90 -30.96
C ALA A 60 -6.92 24.11 -30.23
N GLU A 61 -7.51 24.48 -29.09
CA GLU A 61 -6.80 25.30 -28.13
C GLU A 61 -5.57 24.50 -27.70
N SER A 62 -4.39 25.04 -28.04
CA SER A 62 -3.12 24.59 -27.49
C SER A 62 -3.11 24.92 -26.00
N GLY A 63 -3.73 24.05 -25.20
CA GLY A 63 -3.71 24.14 -23.76
C GLY A 63 -2.27 24.05 -23.27
N VAL A 64 -1.82 25.09 -22.58
CA VAL A 64 -0.66 25.03 -21.69
C VAL A 64 -0.87 23.77 -20.83
N ARG A 65 0.03 22.77 -20.91
CA ARG A 65 -0.04 21.62 -20.00
C ARG A 65 -0.01 22.20 -18.59
N ALA A 66 -1.11 22.07 -17.86
CA ALA A 66 -1.14 22.42 -16.45
C ALA A 66 0.01 21.67 -15.76
N ASN A 67 0.67 22.30 -14.80
CA ASN A 67 1.62 21.56 -13.97
C ASN A 67 0.82 20.48 -13.23
N PRO A 68 1.17 19.19 -13.38
CA PRO A 68 0.42 18.12 -12.74
C PRO A 68 0.48 18.31 -11.22
N PHE A 69 -0.61 17.93 -10.55
CA PHE A 69 -0.81 18.03 -9.10
C PHE A 69 -0.76 19.46 -8.53
N SER A 70 -0.87 20.50 -9.37
CA SER A 70 -0.82 21.90 -8.92
C SER A 70 -2.12 22.42 -8.29
N GLY A 71 -3.20 21.62 -8.30
CA GLY A 71 -4.48 21.98 -7.70
C GLY A 71 -5.27 20.76 -7.24
N PHE A 72 -6.23 21.00 -6.35
CA PHE A 72 -7.15 19.98 -5.86
C PHE A 72 -8.36 19.85 -6.78
N VAL A 73 -8.65 18.62 -7.18
CA VAL A 73 -9.89 18.22 -7.87
C VAL A 73 -11.00 17.98 -6.84
N LEU A 74 -10.64 17.48 -5.67
CA LEU A 74 -11.55 17.24 -4.55
C LEU A 74 -10.84 17.48 -3.22
N GLN A 75 -11.57 18.06 -2.26
CA GLN A 75 -11.22 18.03 -0.84
C GLN A 75 -12.51 17.83 -0.05
N THR A 76 -12.65 16.74 0.69
CA THR A 76 -13.89 16.44 1.40
C THR A 76 -13.65 15.56 2.62
N GLY A 77 -14.43 15.77 3.67
CA GLY A 77 -14.59 14.79 4.75
C GLY A 77 -15.46 13.63 4.29
N THR A 78 -15.31 12.46 4.88
CA THR A 78 -16.08 11.26 4.51
C THR A 78 -17.15 10.93 5.56
N ALA A 79 -18.00 9.94 5.27
CA ALA A 79 -18.91 9.38 6.28
C ALA A 79 -18.18 8.53 7.36
N LEU A 80 -16.87 8.29 7.20
CA LEU A 80 -16.07 7.59 8.18
C LEU A 80 -15.48 8.58 9.19
N HIS A 81 -15.64 8.29 10.48
CA HIS A 81 -14.96 9.01 11.56
C HIS A 81 -13.44 9.01 11.35
N GLU A 82 -12.72 9.93 12.02
CA GLU A 82 -11.27 9.89 11.99
C GLU A 82 -10.72 8.51 12.33
N THR A 83 -9.78 8.04 11.51
CA THR A 83 -9.13 6.74 11.62
C THR A 83 -7.69 6.90 12.12
N ASP A 84 -7.04 5.77 12.40
CA ASP A 84 -5.70 5.74 12.98
C ASP A 84 -4.80 4.67 12.32
N ASN A 85 -3.77 4.22 13.04
CA ASN A 85 -2.86 3.18 12.56
C ASN A 85 -3.49 1.78 12.48
N THR A 86 -4.70 1.58 13.03
CA THR A 86 -5.48 0.35 12.84
C THR A 86 -6.18 0.30 11.48
N PHE A 87 -6.18 1.40 10.72
CA PHE A 87 -6.74 1.46 9.37
C PHE A 87 -5.65 1.52 8.31
N ALA A 88 -5.93 0.82 7.21
CA ALA A 88 -5.24 0.91 5.94
C ALA A 88 -6.23 1.39 4.88
N SER A 89 -5.90 2.51 4.23
CA SER A 89 -6.74 3.07 3.20
C SER A 89 -6.31 2.48 1.85
N LEU A 90 -7.25 2.08 0.99
CA LEU A 90 -7.10 1.59 -0.40
C LEU A 90 -8.04 2.38 -1.34
N VAL A 91 -7.76 2.44 -2.66
CA VAL A 91 -8.66 3.09 -3.65
C VAL A 91 -8.74 2.19 -4.88
N ALA A 92 -9.96 1.93 -5.33
CA ALA A 92 -10.29 1.24 -6.57
C ALA A 92 -11.75 1.52 -6.92
N ASP A 93 -12.13 1.40 -8.18
CA ASP A 93 -13.54 1.42 -8.60
C ASP A 93 -14.19 0.07 -8.23
N TRP A 94 -14.89 0.02 -7.09
CA TRP A 94 -15.41 -1.22 -6.51
C TRP A 94 -16.71 -1.65 -7.18
N ASP A 95 -17.61 -0.71 -7.43
CA ASP A 95 -18.93 -0.97 -8.02
C ASP A 95 -19.00 -0.76 -9.54
N ARG A 96 -17.87 -0.42 -10.17
CA ARG A 96 -17.71 -0.26 -11.62
C ARG A 96 -18.52 0.89 -12.19
N ASP A 97 -18.77 1.91 -11.38
CA ASP A 97 -19.44 3.12 -11.86
C ASP A 97 -18.47 4.07 -12.59
N GLY A 98 -17.17 3.76 -12.56
CA GLY A 98 -16.05 4.50 -13.15
C GLY A 98 -15.47 5.58 -12.23
N ARG A 99 -15.96 5.76 -11.00
CA ARG A 99 -15.38 6.66 -9.99
C ARG A 99 -14.65 5.80 -8.96
N PRO A 100 -13.39 6.11 -8.65
CA PRO A 100 -12.68 5.36 -7.62
C PRO A 100 -13.37 5.49 -6.26
N ASP A 101 -13.56 4.37 -5.56
CA ASP A 101 -14.09 4.30 -4.21
C ASP A 101 -12.97 4.27 -3.17
N LEU A 102 -13.29 4.65 -1.94
CA LEU A 102 -12.38 4.53 -0.80
C LEU A 102 -12.64 3.22 -0.07
N ILE A 103 -11.63 2.36 0.01
CA ILE A 103 -11.69 1.07 0.69
C ILE A 103 -10.86 1.17 1.97
N GLU A 104 -11.49 1.08 3.13
CA GLU A 104 -10.87 1.20 4.45
C GLU A 104 -10.81 -0.18 5.10
N VAL A 105 -9.60 -0.70 5.26
CA VAL A 105 -9.31 -1.97 5.90
C VAL A 105 -9.00 -1.71 7.37
N LYS A 106 -9.92 -2.07 8.25
CA LYS A 106 -9.75 -1.98 9.70
C LYS A 106 -9.14 -3.28 10.22
N LYS A 107 -7.90 -3.20 10.67
CA LYS A 107 -7.05 -4.34 11.02
C LYS A 107 -7.43 -4.98 12.35
N SER A 108 -7.68 -4.17 13.38
CA SER A 108 -7.93 -4.63 14.74
C SER A 108 -8.92 -3.72 15.48
N ASN A 109 -9.31 -4.13 16.70
CA ASN A 109 -10.36 -3.46 17.49
C ASN A 109 -11.68 -3.39 16.72
N THR A 110 -12.01 -4.47 16.03
CA THR A 110 -13.15 -4.60 15.12
C THR A 110 -14.41 -5.04 15.85
N GLY A 111 -15.58 -4.77 15.27
CA GLY A 111 -16.85 -5.25 15.83
C GLY A 111 -17.09 -6.74 15.56
N THR A 112 -16.38 -7.29 14.57
CA THR A 112 -16.52 -8.67 14.10
C THR A 112 -15.45 -9.63 14.61
N ASN A 113 -14.44 -9.15 15.35
CA ASN A 113 -13.24 -9.91 15.74
C ASN A 113 -12.49 -10.51 14.54
N SER A 114 -12.53 -9.81 13.41
CA SER A 114 -11.90 -10.15 12.15
C SER A 114 -11.43 -8.85 11.50
N THR A 115 -10.50 -8.90 10.55
CA THR A 115 -10.23 -7.71 9.74
C THR A 115 -11.53 -7.28 9.06
N GLU A 116 -11.91 -6.00 9.14
CA GLU A 116 -13.11 -5.43 8.53
C GLU A 116 -12.77 -4.62 7.28
N VAL A 117 -13.65 -4.64 6.30
CA VAL A 117 -13.57 -3.80 5.11
C VAL A 117 -14.79 -2.89 5.06
N HIS A 118 -14.53 -1.59 4.93
CA HIS A 118 -15.54 -0.56 4.73
C HIS A 118 -15.27 0.14 3.40
N ILE A 119 -16.25 0.17 2.51
CA ILE A 119 -16.10 0.77 1.17
C ILE A 119 -17.05 1.95 1.08
N LEU A 120 -16.51 3.14 0.78
CA LEU A 120 -17.24 4.39 0.64
C LEU A 120 -17.26 4.83 -0.82
N SER A 121 -18.46 5.18 -1.32
CA SER A 121 -18.68 5.45 -2.73
C SER A 121 -18.06 6.78 -3.18
N GLY A 122 -17.16 6.73 -4.16
CA GLY A 122 -16.57 7.91 -4.79
C GLY A 122 -17.61 8.79 -5.47
N ALA A 123 -18.64 8.20 -6.10
CA ALA A 123 -19.77 8.94 -6.68
C ALA A 123 -20.60 9.73 -5.68
N SER A 124 -20.55 9.33 -4.40
CA SER A 124 -21.20 10.07 -3.31
C SER A 124 -20.28 11.09 -2.63
N ASN A 125 -19.07 11.33 -3.16
CA ASN A 125 -17.99 12.01 -2.44
C ASN A 125 -17.76 11.38 -1.06
N PHE A 126 -17.73 10.05 -1.03
CA PHE A 126 -17.52 9.22 0.16
C PHE A 126 -18.53 9.42 1.30
N GLN A 127 -19.73 9.90 1.00
CA GLN A 127 -20.80 10.06 2.00
C GLN A 127 -21.66 8.81 2.18
N ARG A 128 -21.51 7.80 1.33
CA ARG A 128 -22.29 6.55 1.36
C ARG A 128 -21.39 5.34 1.44
N PHE A 129 -21.64 4.46 2.41
CA PHE A 129 -21.06 3.12 2.43
C PHE A 129 -21.70 2.21 1.36
N ILE A 130 -20.87 1.53 0.58
CA ILE A 130 -21.25 0.45 -0.33
C ILE A 130 -21.19 -0.90 0.41
N VAL A 131 -20.12 -1.12 1.16
CA VAL A 131 -19.85 -2.36 1.91
C VAL A 131 -19.36 -2.01 3.31
N GLN A 132 -19.81 -2.76 4.31
CA GLN A 132 -19.25 -2.77 5.66
C GLN A 132 -19.36 -4.20 6.19
N THR A 133 -18.24 -4.92 6.26
CA THR A 133 -18.26 -6.35 6.62
C THR A 133 -16.97 -6.76 7.32
N GLY A 134 -17.05 -7.72 8.23
CA GLY A 134 -15.89 -8.53 8.63
C GLY A 134 -15.46 -9.43 7.47
N THR A 135 -14.25 -9.96 7.53
CA THR A 135 -13.69 -10.86 6.51
C THR A 135 -13.36 -12.24 7.09
N ALA A 136 -13.01 -13.20 6.24
CA ALA A 136 -12.48 -14.49 6.71
C ALA A 136 -11.06 -14.38 7.32
N LEU A 137 -10.41 -13.22 7.21
CA LEU A 137 -9.11 -12.96 7.81
C LEU A 137 -9.30 -12.52 9.27
N HIS A 138 -8.55 -13.15 10.17
CA HIS A 138 -8.46 -12.73 11.57
C HIS A 138 -8.07 -11.25 11.70
N GLU A 139 -8.22 -10.67 12.90
CA GLU A 139 -7.66 -9.34 13.16
C GLU A 139 -6.16 -9.33 12.85
N THR A 140 -5.74 -8.30 12.15
CA THR A 140 -4.37 -8.08 11.70
C THR A 140 -3.72 -6.91 12.44
N ASP A 141 -2.44 -6.67 12.17
CA ASP A 141 -1.66 -5.63 12.80
C ASP A 141 -0.66 -4.97 11.82
N GLY A 142 0.38 -4.32 12.31
CA GLY A 142 1.39 -3.67 11.45
C GLY A 142 2.30 -4.64 10.66
N SER A 143 2.24 -5.94 10.93
CA SER A 143 2.90 -6.98 10.14
C SER A 143 2.19 -7.28 8.81
N PHE A 144 0.99 -6.73 8.61
CA PHE A 144 0.26 -6.88 7.35
C PHE A 144 0.36 -5.63 6.48
N ASP A 145 0.46 -5.87 5.17
CA ASP A 145 0.20 -4.92 4.08
C ASP A 145 -1.06 -5.37 3.31
N PHE A 146 -1.67 -4.46 2.56
CA PHE A 146 -2.96 -4.65 1.92
C PHE A 146 -2.98 -3.96 0.55
N ALA A 147 -3.58 -4.64 -0.41
CA ALA A 147 -3.83 -4.12 -1.73
C ALA A 147 -5.13 -4.70 -2.29
N VAL A 148 -5.56 -4.21 -3.45
CA VAL A 148 -6.76 -4.67 -4.14
C VAL A 148 -6.46 -4.99 -5.59
N THR A 149 -7.03 -6.07 -6.10
CA THR A 149 -6.89 -6.47 -7.51
C THR A 149 -7.99 -7.47 -7.87
N ASP A 150 -8.41 -7.54 -9.13
CA ASP A 150 -9.35 -8.56 -9.60
C ASP A 150 -8.56 -9.84 -9.95
N TRP A 151 -8.33 -10.69 -8.94
CA TRP A 151 -7.39 -11.80 -9.06
C TRP A 151 -7.96 -12.95 -9.91
N ASP A 152 -9.24 -13.27 -9.72
CA ASP A 152 -9.91 -14.36 -10.44
C ASP A 152 -10.67 -13.88 -11.69
N ARG A 153 -10.59 -12.58 -12.01
CA ARG A 153 -11.18 -11.93 -13.19
C ARG A 153 -12.71 -12.05 -13.22
N ASP A 154 -13.36 -12.19 -12.07
CA ASP A 154 -14.82 -12.17 -11.97
C ASP A 154 -15.39 -10.74 -12.03
N GLY A 155 -14.50 -9.77 -11.87
CA GLY A 155 -14.79 -8.38 -11.99
C GLY A 155 -15.05 -7.62 -10.71
N ARG A 156 -14.97 -8.26 -9.56
CA ARG A 156 -15.03 -7.59 -8.27
C ARG A 156 -13.62 -7.56 -7.71
N PRO A 157 -13.10 -6.40 -7.28
CA PRO A 157 -11.78 -6.36 -6.66
C PRO A 157 -11.70 -7.30 -5.44
N ASP A 158 -10.66 -8.10 -5.39
CA ASP A 158 -10.32 -8.96 -4.26
C ASP A 158 -9.37 -8.23 -3.31
N LEU A 159 -9.45 -8.56 -2.02
CA LEU A 159 -8.53 -8.03 -1.01
C LEU A 159 -7.28 -8.93 -0.96
N VAL A 160 -6.12 -8.34 -1.21
CA VAL A 160 -4.82 -8.99 -1.05
C VAL A 160 -4.25 -8.56 0.29
N ALA A 161 -4.11 -9.50 1.22
CA ALA A 161 -3.45 -9.30 2.51
C ALA A 161 -2.06 -9.95 2.49
N ILE A 162 -1.03 -9.17 2.78
CA ILE A 162 0.38 -9.54 2.65
C ILE A 162 0.97 -9.57 4.05
N LYS A 163 1.21 -10.77 4.59
CA LYS A 163 1.80 -10.94 5.92
C LYS A 163 3.31 -10.94 5.79
N LYS A 164 3.95 -9.89 6.32
CA LYS A 164 5.39 -9.64 6.16
C LYS A 164 6.25 -10.56 7.02
N SER A 165 5.87 -10.76 8.29
CA SER A 165 6.65 -11.51 9.27
C SER A 165 5.79 -12.31 10.25
N GLY A 166 6.43 -13.20 11.03
CA GLY A 166 5.72 -14.08 11.97
C GLY A 166 4.80 -15.07 11.24
N THR A 167 5.24 -15.51 10.08
CA THR A 167 4.50 -16.33 9.12
C THR A 167 4.63 -17.82 9.44
N GLY A 168 3.70 -18.64 8.93
CA GLY A 168 3.78 -20.10 9.07
C GLY A 168 4.79 -20.73 8.09
N THR A 169 5.15 -19.99 7.04
CA THR A 169 6.02 -20.44 5.94
C THR A 169 7.46 -19.97 6.05
N ASN A 170 7.79 -19.11 7.02
CA ASN A 170 9.08 -18.39 7.13
C ASN A 170 9.42 -17.58 5.86
N SER A 171 8.38 -17.06 5.22
CA SER A 171 8.45 -16.25 4.00
C SER A 171 7.35 -15.20 4.08
N THR A 172 7.44 -14.12 3.30
CA THR A 172 6.27 -13.24 3.14
C THR A 172 5.10 -14.07 2.62
N GLU A 173 3.93 -14.00 3.24
CA GLU A 173 2.73 -14.73 2.83
C GLU A 173 1.71 -13.82 2.15
N VAL A 174 1.02 -14.33 1.14
CA VAL A 174 -0.09 -13.66 0.47
C VAL A 174 -1.39 -14.43 0.70
N HIS A 175 -2.39 -13.72 1.17
CA HIS A 175 -3.76 -14.20 1.39
C HIS A 175 -4.72 -13.35 0.58
N ILE A 176 -5.42 -13.93 -0.40
CA ILE A 176 -6.35 -13.21 -1.27
C ILE A 176 -7.77 -13.61 -0.91
N LEU A 177 -8.63 -12.64 -0.59
CA LEU A 177 -10.02 -12.84 -0.21
C LEU A 177 -10.96 -12.32 -1.30
N SER A 178 -11.91 -13.17 -1.72
CA SER A 178 -12.79 -12.89 -2.85
C SER A 178 -13.75 -11.72 -2.58
N GLY A 179 -13.68 -10.68 -3.39
CA GLY A 179 -14.61 -9.54 -3.34
C GLY A 179 -16.05 -9.96 -3.63
N ALA A 180 -16.27 -10.88 -4.57
CA ALA A 180 -17.58 -11.44 -4.87
C ALA A 180 -18.23 -12.21 -3.71
N SER A 181 -17.41 -12.73 -2.80
CA SER A 181 -17.88 -13.37 -1.58
C SER A 181 -18.11 -12.39 -0.41
N ASN A 182 -17.97 -11.08 -0.62
CA ASN A 182 -17.82 -10.08 0.46
C ASN A 182 -16.68 -10.47 1.42
N PHE A 183 -15.56 -10.89 0.84
CA PHE A 183 -14.33 -11.29 1.55
C PHE A 183 -14.51 -12.47 2.53
N GLN A 184 -15.53 -13.31 2.34
CA GLN A 184 -15.77 -14.50 3.20
C GLN A 184 -15.02 -15.74 2.73
N ARG A 185 -14.40 -15.71 1.55
CA ARG A 185 -13.69 -16.85 0.98
C ARG A 185 -12.27 -16.48 0.57
N PHE A 186 -11.30 -17.28 1.00
CA PHE A 186 -9.95 -17.22 0.45
C PHE A 186 -9.89 -17.82 -0.96
N ILE A 187 -9.26 -17.10 -1.88
CA ILE A 187 -8.89 -17.58 -3.23
C ILE A 187 -7.47 -18.16 -3.18
N VAL A 188 -6.54 -17.46 -2.52
CA VAL A 188 -5.13 -17.87 -2.37
C VAL A 188 -4.71 -17.71 -0.92
N GLN A 189 -3.92 -18.66 -0.43
CA GLN A 189 -3.19 -18.57 0.84
C GLN A 189 -1.86 -19.29 0.66
N THR A 190 -0.75 -18.55 0.60
CA THR A 190 0.54 -19.12 0.24
C THR A 190 1.70 -18.33 0.82
N GLY A 191 2.81 -19.01 1.14
CA GLY A 191 4.11 -18.35 1.29
C GLY A 191 4.69 -18.00 -0.08
N THR A 192 5.56 -17.01 -0.16
CA THR A 192 6.15 -16.56 -1.44
C THR A 192 7.64 -16.95 -1.52
N ALA A 193 8.27 -16.73 -2.68
CA ALA A 193 9.72 -16.86 -2.80
C ALA A 193 10.50 -15.73 -2.08
N LEU A 194 9.80 -14.70 -1.57
CA LEU A 194 10.39 -13.63 -0.78
C LEU A 194 10.45 -14.05 0.69
N HIS A 195 11.63 -13.90 1.30
CA HIS A 195 11.83 -14.08 2.74
C HIS A 195 10.84 -13.23 3.56
N GLU A 196 10.75 -13.49 4.87
CA GLU A 196 10.00 -12.58 5.74
C GLU A 196 10.56 -11.16 5.64
N THR A 197 9.65 -10.20 5.52
CA THR A 197 9.93 -8.78 5.34
C THR A 197 9.53 -7.98 6.58
N ASP A 198 9.81 -6.68 6.57
CA ASP A 198 9.56 -5.76 7.68
C ASP A 198 9.11 -4.38 7.16
N GLY A 199 9.24 -3.33 7.99
CA GLY A 199 8.88 -1.95 7.61
C GLY A 199 9.77 -1.32 6.52
N SER A 200 10.87 -1.97 6.11
CA SER A 200 11.70 -1.56 4.97
C SER A 200 11.11 -1.97 3.62
N PHE A 201 10.00 -2.72 3.59
CA PHE A 201 9.30 -3.10 2.37
C PHE A 201 7.93 -2.44 2.29
N ASP A 202 7.59 -1.99 1.08
CA ASP A 202 6.22 -1.65 0.66
C ASP A 202 5.78 -2.62 -0.44
N PHE A 203 4.47 -2.81 -0.63
CA PHE A 203 3.96 -3.80 -1.56
C PHE A 203 2.83 -3.31 -2.48
N ALA A 204 2.90 -3.69 -3.75
CA ALA A 204 1.88 -3.39 -4.75
C ALA A 204 1.52 -4.67 -5.55
N VAL A 205 0.37 -4.69 -6.22
CA VAL A 205 -0.08 -5.81 -7.08
C VAL A 205 -0.36 -5.36 -8.50
N THR A 206 0.36 -5.90 -9.47
CA THR A 206 0.13 -5.56 -10.88
C THR A 206 0.43 -6.72 -11.78
N ASP A 207 -0.28 -6.83 -12.90
CA ASP A 207 0.11 -7.69 -14.01
C ASP A 207 1.36 -7.12 -14.73
N TRP A 208 2.55 -7.48 -14.24
CA TRP A 208 3.82 -6.91 -14.70
C TRP A 208 4.24 -7.49 -16.04
N ASP A 209 4.11 -8.81 -16.21
CA ASP A 209 4.49 -9.52 -17.44
C ASP A 209 3.34 -9.68 -18.46
N ARG A 210 2.17 -9.10 -18.15
CA ARG A 210 0.98 -9.03 -19.02
C ARG A 210 0.40 -10.39 -19.36
N ASP A 211 0.51 -11.36 -18.44
CA ASP A 211 -0.14 -12.67 -18.55
C ASP A 211 -1.60 -12.66 -18.01
N GLY A 212 -2.01 -11.51 -17.46
CA GLY A 212 -3.30 -11.22 -16.88
C GLY A 212 -3.48 -11.74 -15.45
N ARG A 213 -2.46 -12.33 -14.83
CA ARG A 213 -2.49 -12.68 -13.40
C ARG A 213 -1.70 -11.62 -12.64
N PRO A 214 -2.31 -10.93 -11.67
CA PRO A 214 -1.59 -9.93 -10.90
C PRO A 214 -0.33 -10.51 -10.23
N ASP A 215 0.81 -9.87 -10.43
CA ASP A 215 2.08 -10.16 -9.77
C ASP A 215 2.24 -9.32 -8.50
N LEU A 216 3.05 -9.79 -7.56
CA LEU A 216 3.38 -9.04 -6.35
C LEU A 216 4.66 -8.23 -6.59
N ALA A 217 4.57 -6.91 -6.51
CA ALA A 217 5.71 -6.01 -6.47
C ALA A 217 6.09 -5.73 -5.02
N ALA A 218 7.29 -6.16 -4.61
CA ALA A 218 7.89 -5.83 -3.33
C ALA A 218 8.97 -4.76 -3.53
N ILE A 219 8.77 -3.60 -2.92
CA ILE A 219 9.64 -2.44 -3.01
C ILE A 219 10.50 -2.38 -1.74
N LYS A 220 11.78 -2.72 -1.86
CA LYS A 220 12.73 -2.66 -0.75
C LYS A 220 13.35 -1.27 -0.67
N LYS A 221 13.02 -0.53 0.38
CA LYS A 221 13.37 0.88 0.56
C LYS A 221 14.83 1.09 0.95
N SER A 222 15.37 0.26 1.83
CA SER A 222 16.71 0.42 2.40
C SER A 222 17.38 -0.91 2.72
N ALA A 223 18.66 -0.86 3.14
CA ALA A 223 19.49 -2.04 3.37
C ALA A 223 19.53 -2.97 2.13
N THR A 224 19.63 -2.35 0.96
CA THR A 224 19.57 -2.97 -0.35
C THR A 224 20.94 -3.44 -0.80
N GLY A 225 20.99 -4.39 -1.74
CA GLY A 225 22.25 -4.84 -2.35
C GLY A 225 22.80 -3.84 -3.37
N THR A 226 21.95 -2.94 -3.86
CA THR A 226 22.25 -1.97 -4.92
C THR A 226 22.55 -0.56 -4.42
N ASN A 227 22.38 -0.27 -3.11
CA ASN A 227 22.42 1.07 -2.52
C ASN A 227 21.39 2.04 -3.17
N SER A 228 20.27 1.49 -3.60
CA SER A 228 19.14 2.19 -4.23
C SER A 228 17.86 1.49 -3.79
N THR A 229 16.71 2.15 -3.87
CA THR A 229 15.44 1.41 -3.72
C THR A 229 15.39 0.29 -4.75
N GLU A 230 15.04 -0.94 -4.32
CA GLU A 230 14.95 -2.11 -5.19
C GLU A 230 13.49 -2.51 -5.43
N VAL A 231 13.19 -2.97 -6.64
CA VAL A 231 11.91 -3.58 -6.99
C VAL A 231 12.11 -5.06 -7.28
N HIS A 232 11.35 -5.88 -6.59
CA HIS A 232 11.30 -7.34 -6.75
C HIS A 232 9.89 -7.75 -7.16
N ILE A 233 9.71 -8.35 -8.33
CA ILE A 233 8.41 -8.78 -8.83
C ILE A 233 8.30 -10.30 -8.74
N LEU A 234 7.28 -10.81 -8.05
CA LEU A 234 6.97 -12.24 -7.91
C LEU A 234 5.74 -12.61 -8.73
N SER A 235 5.86 -13.61 -9.60
CA SER A 235 4.81 -13.93 -10.58
C SER A 235 3.55 -14.52 -9.96
N GLY A 236 2.40 -13.89 -10.20
CA GLY A 236 1.07 -14.38 -9.84
C GLY A 236 0.73 -15.70 -10.51
N ALA A 237 1.14 -15.91 -11.77
CA ALA A 237 0.99 -17.21 -12.46
C ALA A 237 1.76 -18.35 -11.82
N SER A 238 2.84 -18.05 -11.10
CA SER A 238 3.57 -19.02 -10.28
C SER A 238 3.04 -19.13 -8.85
N THR A 239 1.93 -18.46 -8.50
CA THR A 239 1.46 -18.31 -7.12
C THR A 239 2.58 -17.73 -6.23
N PHE A 240 3.25 -16.70 -6.75
CA PHE A 240 4.35 -15.95 -6.12
C PHE A 240 5.60 -16.79 -5.79
N GLN A 241 5.81 -17.94 -6.44
CA GLN A 241 6.97 -18.82 -6.22
C GLN A 241 8.19 -18.47 -7.09
N ARG A 242 8.06 -17.53 -8.03
CA ARG A 242 9.13 -17.17 -8.97
C ARG A 242 9.29 -15.66 -9.07
N PHE A 243 10.51 -15.18 -8.88
CA PHE A 243 10.86 -13.82 -9.25
C PHE A 243 10.92 -13.66 -10.77
N VAL A 244 10.27 -12.63 -11.30
CA VAL A 244 10.32 -12.24 -12.72
C VAL A 244 11.14 -10.98 -12.96
N LEU A 245 11.39 -10.23 -11.88
CA LEU A 245 12.31 -9.10 -11.86
C LEU A 245 12.91 -8.95 -10.46
N GLN A 246 14.20 -8.61 -10.40
CA GLN A 246 14.87 -8.10 -9.21
C GLN A 246 15.87 -7.05 -9.68
N THR A 247 15.70 -5.80 -9.28
CA THR A 247 16.53 -4.71 -9.80
C THR A 247 16.59 -3.53 -8.83
N GLY A 248 17.73 -2.84 -8.78
CA GLY A 248 17.82 -1.50 -8.19
C GLY A 248 17.18 -0.46 -9.10
N THR A 249 16.85 0.71 -8.58
CA THR A 249 16.22 1.79 -9.36
C THR A 249 17.12 3.02 -9.41
N ALA A 250 16.74 4.04 -10.18
CA ALA A 250 17.40 5.34 -10.14
C ALA A 250 17.11 6.15 -8.85
N LEU A 251 16.21 5.66 -7.99
CA LEU A 251 15.90 6.26 -6.71
C LEU A 251 16.89 5.76 -5.65
N HIS A 252 17.52 6.69 -4.93
CA HIS A 252 18.35 6.38 -3.77
C HIS A 252 17.58 5.55 -2.73
N GLU A 253 18.27 4.88 -1.81
CA GLU A 253 17.58 4.23 -0.69
C GLU A 253 16.66 5.22 0.03
N THR A 254 15.44 4.78 0.27
CA THR A 254 14.36 5.54 0.88
C THR A 254 14.05 5.06 2.29
N ASP A 255 13.16 5.77 2.98
CA ASP A 255 12.76 5.49 4.36
C ASP A 255 11.24 5.69 4.54
N ALA A 256 10.79 5.85 5.79
CA ALA A 256 9.39 6.05 6.12
C ALA A 256 8.79 7.38 5.64
N THR A 257 9.60 8.30 5.10
CA THR A 257 9.13 9.53 4.43
C THR A 257 8.66 9.27 3.02
N PHE A 258 8.96 8.10 2.45
CA PHE A 258 8.46 7.66 1.17
C PHE A 258 7.30 6.68 1.31
N ASP A 259 6.62 6.54 0.20
CA ASP A 259 5.47 5.70 0.01
C ASP A 259 5.40 5.34 -1.47
N PHE A 260 4.92 4.15 -1.81
CA PHE A 260 5.04 3.63 -3.18
C PHE A 260 3.71 3.11 -3.74
N GLY A 261 3.59 3.24 -5.05
CA GLY A 261 2.52 2.65 -5.85
C GLY A 261 3.03 2.28 -7.24
N VAL A 262 2.17 1.66 -8.03
CA VAL A 262 2.45 1.31 -9.42
C VAL A 262 1.29 1.75 -10.31
N ALA A 263 1.60 2.29 -11.49
CA ALA A 263 0.62 2.71 -12.48
C ALA A 263 1.26 2.80 -13.87
N ASP A 264 0.50 2.55 -14.93
CA ASP A 264 0.88 2.79 -16.33
C ASP A 264 0.85 4.29 -16.61
N TRP A 265 1.87 4.99 -16.13
CA TRP A 265 1.88 6.45 -16.05
C TRP A 265 1.98 7.10 -17.42
N ASP A 266 2.85 6.57 -18.29
CA ASP A 266 3.07 7.09 -19.64
C ASP A 266 2.28 6.35 -20.73
N LYS A 267 1.37 5.44 -20.34
CA LYS A 267 0.43 4.70 -21.20
C LYS A 267 1.15 3.79 -22.21
N ASP A 268 2.33 3.29 -21.86
CA ASP A 268 3.07 2.31 -22.67
C ASP A 268 2.67 0.85 -22.35
N GLY A 269 1.74 0.68 -21.40
CA GLY A 269 1.19 -0.58 -20.91
C GLY A 269 2.05 -1.24 -19.82
N ARG A 270 3.17 -0.64 -19.40
CA ARG A 270 4.04 -1.14 -18.34
C ARG A 270 3.76 -0.34 -17.08
N GLN A 271 3.71 -0.99 -15.93
CA GLN A 271 3.47 -0.25 -14.70
C GLN A 271 4.75 0.40 -14.18
N ASP A 272 4.80 1.71 -14.24
CA ASP A 272 5.86 2.52 -13.67
C ASP A 272 5.81 2.52 -12.14
N LEU A 273 6.97 2.74 -11.52
CA LEU A 273 7.06 2.90 -10.06
C LEU A 273 6.79 4.36 -9.71
N VAL A 274 5.79 4.60 -8.88
CA VAL A 274 5.45 5.93 -8.36
C VAL A 274 5.91 6.01 -6.91
N ALA A 275 6.87 6.88 -6.63
CA ALA A 275 7.36 7.20 -5.31
C ALA A 275 6.77 8.54 -4.84
N ILE A 276 6.12 8.53 -3.69
CA ILE A 276 5.45 9.67 -3.07
C ILE A 276 6.28 10.06 -1.85
N LYS A 277 6.99 11.18 -1.95
CA LYS A 277 7.81 11.69 -0.86
C LYS A 277 6.98 12.66 -0.02
N LYS A 278 6.71 12.25 1.22
CA LYS A 278 5.77 12.92 2.12
C LYS A 278 6.37 14.15 2.79
N SER A 279 7.62 14.06 3.24
CA SER A 279 8.29 15.11 4.01
C SER A 279 9.80 15.15 3.72
N ASN A 280 10.49 16.17 4.25
CA ASN A 280 11.90 16.46 3.96
C ASN A 280 12.15 16.65 2.45
N THR A 281 11.21 17.31 1.79
CA THR A 281 11.12 17.48 0.34
C THR A 281 11.92 18.70 -0.14
N GLY A 282 12.27 18.74 -1.43
CA GLY A 282 12.93 19.91 -2.03
C GLY A 282 11.98 21.07 -2.28
N THR A 283 10.68 20.78 -2.36
CA THR A 283 9.61 21.74 -2.70
C THR A 283 8.82 22.24 -1.49
N ASN A 284 9.07 21.74 -0.28
CA ASN A 284 8.25 21.96 0.93
C ASN A 284 6.77 21.56 0.73
N SER A 285 6.55 20.54 -0.10
CA SER A 285 5.26 19.97 -0.44
C SER A 285 5.43 18.47 -0.61
N THR A 286 4.35 17.69 -0.54
CA THR A 286 4.44 16.28 -0.96
C THR A 286 4.93 16.22 -2.42
N GLU A 287 5.93 15.38 -2.73
CA GLU A 287 6.51 15.23 -4.07
C GLU A 287 6.14 13.89 -4.70
N ILE A 288 5.95 13.89 -6.02
CA ILE A 288 5.75 12.69 -6.84
C ILE A 288 6.96 12.50 -7.74
N HIS A 289 7.56 11.31 -7.69
CA HIS A 289 8.62 10.86 -8.57
C HIS A 289 8.20 9.56 -9.26
N VAL A 290 8.25 9.53 -10.58
CA VAL A 290 7.82 8.37 -11.36
C VAL A 290 9.00 7.81 -12.14
N LEU A 291 9.28 6.52 -11.99
CA LEU A 291 10.38 5.82 -12.63
C LEU A 291 9.83 4.83 -13.67
N SER A 292 10.33 4.94 -14.91
CA SER A 292 9.80 4.19 -16.05
C SER A 292 10.15 2.70 -16.00
N ALA A 293 9.14 1.83 -16.03
CA ALA A 293 9.29 0.40 -16.19
C ALA A 293 9.89 0.01 -17.55
N ALA A 294 9.68 0.80 -18.62
CA ALA A 294 10.34 0.60 -19.91
C ALA A 294 11.88 0.68 -19.81
N SER A 295 12.38 1.43 -18.82
CA SER A 295 13.80 1.55 -18.50
C SER A 295 14.25 0.63 -17.38
N THR A 296 13.40 -0.30 -16.91
CA THR A 296 13.65 -1.09 -15.69
C THR A 296 13.92 -0.16 -14.49
N PHE A 297 13.08 0.87 -14.35
CA PHE A 297 13.13 1.90 -13.31
C PHE A 297 14.44 2.71 -13.24
N GLN A 298 15.19 2.82 -14.35
CA GLN A 298 16.45 3.59 -14.41
C GLN A 298 16.26 5.05 -14.86
N ARG A 299 15.06 5.45 -15.26
CA ARG A 299 14.77 6.80 -15.76
C ARG A 299 13.54 7.39 -15.06
N PHE A 300 13.69 8.58 -14.50
CA PHE A 300 12.55 9.38 -14.06
C PHE A 300 11.77 9.92 -15.27
N VAL A 301 10.45 9.74 -15.27
CA VAL A 301 9.52 10.34 -16.25
C VAL A 301 8.77 11.54 -15.69
N LEU A 302 8.69 11.64 -14.37
CA LEU A 302 8.16 12.78 -13.64
C LEU A 302 8.91 12.97 -12.32
N GLN A 303 9.16 14.22 -11.97
CA GLN A 303 9.57 14.64 -10.62
C GLN A 303 8.97 16.02 -10.37
N THR A 304 8.03 16.13 -9.43
CA THR A 304 7.32 17.39 -9.16
C THR A 304 6.85 17.48 -7.72
N GLY A 305 6.78 18.71 -7.19
CA GLY A 305 5.99 19.01 -6.00
C GLY A 305 4.50 19.05 -6.34
N THR A 306 3.66 18.99 -5.30
CA THR A 306 2.20 19.02 -5.42
C THR A 306 1.62 20.21 -4.66
N ALA A 307 0.31 20.48 -4.82
CA ALA A 307 -0.40 21.46 -4.00
C ALA A 307 -0.63 20.98 -2.55
N LEU A 308 -0.33 19.71 -2.25
CA LEU A 308 -0.44 19.16 -0.91
C LEU A 308 0.84 19.50 -0.12
N HIS A 309 0.66 20.10 1.05
CA HIS A 309 1.76 20.34 2.00
C HIS A 309 2.52 19.04 2.32
N GLU A 310 3.71 19.16 2.93
CA GLU A 310 4.38 17.99 3.44
C GLU A 310 3.46 17.22 4.40
N THR A 311 3.41 15.91 4.22
CA THR A 311 2.55 14.99 4.95
C THR A 311 3.38 14.09 5.86
N ASP A 312 2.68 13.33 6.69
CA ASP A 312 3.28 12.47 7.70
C ASP A 312 2.57 11.12 7.76
N ALA A 313 2.80 10.38 8.85
CA ALA A 313 2.11 9.15 9.15
C ALA A 313 0.65 9.39 9.61
N THR A 314 -0.05 10.45 9.22
CA THR A 314 -1.52 10.53 9.27
C THR A 314 -2.13 10.38 7.88
N PHE A 315 -1.31 10.40 6.83
CA PHE A 315 -1.76 10.25 5.45
C PHE A 315 -1.51 8.86 4.91
N ASP A 316 -2.52 8.34 4.22
CA ASP A 316 -2.37 7.28 3.24
C ASP A 316 -2.51 7.86 1.82
N PHE A 317 -2.00 7.19 0.80
CA PHE A 317 -2.02 7.65 -0.59
C PHE A 317 -2.55 6.55 -1.50
N GLY A 318 -3.07 6.93 -2.64
CA GLY A 318 -3.32 6.03 -3.74
C GLY A 318 -3.28 6.77 -5.06
N LEU A 319 -3.31 5.99 -6.12
CA LEU A 319 -3.38 6.48 -7.48
C LEU A 319 -4.72 6.02 -8.04
N ALA A 320 -5.38 6.89 -8.80
CA ALA A 320 -6.56 6.53 -9.57
C ALA A 320 -6.87 7.62 -10.60
N ASP A 321 -7.47 7.27 -11.74
CA ASP A 321 -8.02 8.24 -12.69
C ASP A 321 -9.38 8.75 -12.14
N TRP A 322 -9.33 9.74 -11.25
CA TRP A 322 -10.51 10.23 -10.52
C TRP A 322 -11.44 11.03 -11.42
N ASN A 323 -10.87 11.86 -12.29
CA ASN A 323 -11.61 12.75 -13.18
C ASN A 323 -11.90 12.13 -14.57
N ARG A 324 -11.40 10.92 -14.84
CA ARG A 324 -11.56 10.17 -16.10
C ARG A 324 -10.90 10.85 -17.31
N ASP A 325 -9.81 11.57 -17.10
CA ASP A 325 -9.00 12.13 -18.18
C ASP A 325 -7.95 11.14 -18.72
N GLY A 326 -7.89 9.95 -18.12
CA GLY A 326 -6.99 8.87 -18.47
C GLY A 326 -5.63 8.99 -17.80
N THR A 327 -5.40 9.97 -16.94
CA THR A 327 -4.14 10.18 -16.20
C THR A 327 -4.32 9.74 -14.75
N SER A 328 -3.25 9.28 -14.10
CA SER A 328 -3.33 8.93 -12.68
C SER A 328 -3.35 10.18 -11.82
N ASP A 329 -4.41 10.35 -11.03
CA ASP A 329 -4.50 11.37 -10.00
C ASP A 329 -3.93 10.87 -8.66
N LEU A 330 -3.46 11.78 -7.83
CA LEU A 330 -3.01 11.47 -6.47
C LEU A 330 -4.19 11.59 -5.51
N VAL A 331 -4.56 10.49 -4.86
CA VAL A 331 -5.57 10.45 -3.80
C VAL A 331 -4.88 10.37 -2.45
N ALA A 332 -4.91 11.45 -1.69
CA ALA A 332 -4.38 11.52 -0.33
C ALA A 332 -5.53 11.38 0.69
N VAL A 333 -5.43 10.38 1.57
CA VAL A 333 -6.40 10.08 2.62
C VAL A 333 -5.81 10.49 3.97
N LYS A 334 -6.34 11.56 4.56
CA LYS A 334 -5.93 12.04 5.87
C LYS A 334 -6.79 11.38 6.94
N LYS A 335 -6.16 10.55 7.77
CA LYS A 335 -6.86 9.69 8.73
C LYS A 335 -7.31 10.41 10.00
N SER A 336 -6.45 11.26 10.55
CA SER A 336 -6.71 11.98 11.81
C SER A 336 -6.13 13.40 11.79
N ASN A 337 -6.46 14.19 12.81
CA ASN A 337 -6.14 15.62 12.90
C ASN A 337 -6.73 16.41 11.72
N THR A 338 -7.93 16.04 11.31
CA THR A 338 -8.66 16.53 10.15
C THR A 338 -9.41 17.84 10.49
N GLY A 339 -9.73 18.63 9.47
CA GLY A 339 -10.57 19.82 9.65
C GLY A 339 -12.06 19.49 9.77
N THR A 340 -12.47 18.31 9.31
CA THR A 340 -13.87 17.87 9.27
C THR A 340 -14.29 16.95 10.43
N ASN A 341 -13.36 16.55 11.31
CA ASN A 341 -13.57 15.52 12.34
C ASN A 341 -14.02 14.15 11.76
N SER A 342 -13.58 13.87 10.53
CA SER A 342 -13.84 12.65 9.77
C SER A 342 -12.60 12.36 8.94
N THR A 343 -12.35 11.11 8.54
CA THR A 343 -11.32 10.84 7.53
C THR A 343 -11.57 11.75 6.32
N GLU A 344 -10.53 12.43 5.83
CA GLU A 344 -10.61 13.33 4.67
C GLU A 344 -9.94 12.73 3.45
N VAL A 345 -10.52 12.98 2.27
CA VAL A 345 -9.92 12.64 0.99
C VAL A 345 -9.61 13.92 0.23
N HIS A 346 -8.38 14.02 -0.24
CA HIS A 346 -7.84 15.10 -1.06
C HIS A 346 -7.36 14.50 -2.39
N VAL A 347 -7.91 14.94 -3.51
CA VAL A 347 -7.52 14.46 -4.84
C VAL A 347 -6.82 15.58 -5.59
N LEU A 348 -5.64 15.31 -6.13
CA LEU A 348 -4.86 16.23 -6.94
C LEU A 348 -4.75 15.68 -8.36
N GLY A 349 -5.13 16.50 -9.35
CA GLY A 349 -5.21 16.09 -10.76
C GLY A 349 -3.83 15.91 -11.38
N GLY A 350 -3.62 14.82 -12.12
CA GLY A 350 -2.34 14.49 -12.78
C GLY A 350 -2.08 15.19 -14.11
#